data_AF-A0A661SB69-F1
#
_entry.id   AF-A0A661SB69-F1
#
_cell.length_a   1.000
_cell.length_b   1.000
_cell.length_c   1.000
_cell.angle_alpha   90.00
_cell.angle_beta   90.00
_cell.angle_gamma   90.00
#
_symmetry.space_group_name_H-M   'P 1'
#
loop_
_entity.id
_entity.type
_entity.pdbx_description
1 polymer ?
#
loop_
_entity_poly.entity_id
_entity_poly.type
_entity_poly.pdbx_seq_one_letter_code
_entity_poly.pdbx_strand_id
1 'polypeptide(L)'
;GGVMEGACRGAYEAGGTTVGILPGPDRSRANPYVTIPIVTDLGHARNVLIVRSSDLLVAISGSYGTLSEISIALKLAKPIIGLRTWPHMKGIRYVKTAEDAVDAVSSLIK
;
A
#
# COMPACT_ATOMS: atom_id res chain seq x y z
N GLY A 1 -3.87 -1.63 14.20
CA GLY A 1 -5.21 -1.56 13.57
C GLY A 1 -5.19 -0.76 12.29
N GLY A 2 -6.25 -0.86 11.48
CA GLY A 2 -6.44 -0.09 10.24
C GLY A 2 -6.11 -0.86 8.97
N VAL A 3 -6.15 -0.16 7.83
CA VAL A 3 -6.02 -0.75 6.49
C VAL A 3 -4.75 -1.57 6.32
N MET A 4 -3.58 -1.01 6.68
CA MET A 4 -2.28 -1.68 6.50
C MET A 4 -2.17 -2.95 7.34
N GLU A 5 -2.71 -2.96 8.56
CA GLU A 5 -2.72 -4.16 9.41
C GLU A 5 -3.66 -5.23 8.86
N GLY A 6 -4.86 -4.85 8.39
CA GLY A 6 -5.79 -5.77 7.75
C GLY A 6 -5.20 -6.42 6.49
N ALA A 7 -4.50 -5.63 5.67
CA ALA A 7 -3.79 -6.13 4.50
C ALA A 7 -2.65 -7.09 4.88
N CYS A 8 -1.83 -6.74 5.87
CA CYS A 8 -0.77 -7.63 6.37
C CYS A 8 -1.35 -8.93 6.93
N ARG A 9 -2.42 -8.86 7.73
CA ARG A 9 -3.06 -10.03 8.31
C ARG A 9 -3.56 -11.00 7.25
N GLY A 10 -4.32 -10.51 6.26
CA GLY A 10 -4.84 -11.37 5.20
C GLY A 10 -3.73 -12.05 4.38
N ALA A 11 -2.67 -11.30 4.05
CA ALA A 11 -1.51 -11.87 3.36
C ALA A 11 -0.79 -12.92 4.23
N TYR A 12 -0.55 -12.62 5.51
CA TYR A 12 0.13 -13.52 6.45
C TYR A 12 -0.66 -14.82 6.69
N GLU A 13 -1.98 -14.72 6.93
CA GLU A 13 -2.87 -15.87 7.15
C GLU A 13 -2.95 -16.78 5.91
N ALA A 14 -2.80 -16.21 4.71
CA ALA A 14 -2.71 -16.95 3.46
C ALA A 14 -1.29 -17.53 3.17
N GLY A 15 -0.33 -17.37 4.09
CA GLY A 15 1.04 -17.85 3.93
C GLY A 15 1.94 -16.95 3.06
N GLY A 16 1.48 -15.73 2.75
CA GLY A 16 2.23 -14.73 2.01
C GLY A 16 3.30 -14.02 2.84
N THR A 17 4.29 -13.43 2.15
CA THR A 17 5.31 -12.58 2.78
C THR A 17 4.82 -11.15 2.89
N THR A 18 4.99 -10.54 4.06
CA THR A 18 4.61 -9.15 4.34
C THR A 18 5.82 -8.32 4.73
N VAL A 19 6.02 -7.21 4.01
CA VAL A 19 7.12 -6.28 4.25
C VAL A 19 6.56 -4.98 4.83
N GLY A 20 7.04 -4.60 6.02
CA GLY A 20 6.61 -3.38 6.70
C GLY A 20 7.69 -2.30 6.65
N ILE A 21 7.48 -1.25 5.86
CA ILE A 21 8.38 -0.08 5.84
C ILE A 21 7.99 0.87 6.98
N LEU A 22 8.75 0.85 8.08
CA LEU A 22 8.43 1.55 9.33
C LEU A 22 8.95 3.00 9.33
N PRO A 23 8.16 3.98 9.82
CA PRO A 23 8.54 5.39 9.77
C PRO A 23 9.50 5.83 10.87
N GLY A 24 9.61 5.07 11.97
CA GLY A 24 10.49 5.38 13.11
C GLY A 24 11.63 4.37 13.26
N PRO A 25 12.42 4.48 14.35
CA PRO A 25 13.64 3.68 14.55
C PRO A 25 13.38 2.31 15.22
N ASP A 26 12.17 2.08 15.72
CA ASP A 26 11.86 0.91 16.53
C ASP A 26 11.13 -0.18 15.73
N ARG A 27 11.81 -1.32 15.55
CA ARG A 27 11.25 -2.52 14.90
C ARG A 27 10.03 -3.09 15.63
N SER A 28 9.90 -2.88 16.94
CA SER A 28 8.80 -3.40 17.74
C SER A 28 7.45 -2.75 17.40
N ARG A 29 7.50 -1.61 16.70
CA ARG A 29 6.32 -0.88 16.21
C ARG A 29 5.66 -1.55 15.01
N ALA A 30 6.27 -2.57 14.41
CA ALA A 30 5.64 -3.36 13.36
C ALA A 30 4.36 -4.03 13.89
N ASN A 31 3.33 -4.14 13.05
CA ASN A 31 2.17 -4.94 13.43
C ASN A 31 2.55 -6.43 13.45
N PRO A 32 1.85 -7.30 14.22
CA PRO A 32 2.22 -8.70 14.40
C PRO A 32 2.26 -9.53 13.12
N TYR A 33 1.60 -9.06 12.05
CA TYR A 33 1.50 -9.75 10.77
C TYR A 33 2.58 -9.30 9.78
N VAL A 34 3.55 -8.47 10.18
CA VAL A 34 4.73 -8.12 9.37
C VAL A 34 5.82 -9.16 9.57
N THR A 35 6.16 -9.87 8.50
CA THR A 35 7.25 -10.87 8.51
C THR A 35 8.63 -10.24 8.34
N ILE A 36 8.74 -9.14 7.60
CA ILE A 36 9.99 -8.45 7.31
C ILE A 36 9.83 -6.96 7.65
N PRO A 37 10.23 -6.51 8.86
CA PRO A 37 10.22 -5.11 9.22
C PRO A 37 11.46 -4.39 8.68
N ILE A 38 11.26 -3.31 7.93
CA ILE A 38 12.31 -2.40 7.46
C ILE A 38 12.21 -1.10 8.23
N VAL A 39 13.12 -0.89 9.17
CA VAL A 39 13.24 0.35 9.95
C VAL A 39 13.91 1.42 9.10
N THR A 40 13.24 2.57 8.91
CA THR A 40 13.79 3.65 8.07
C THR A 40 14.12 4.92 8.84
N ASP A 41 13.40 5.21 9.92
CA ASP A 41 13.48 6.47 10.66
C ASP A 41 13.30 7.73 9.78
N LEU A 42 12.55 7.61 8.68
CA LEU A 42 12.33 8.67 7.70
C LEU A 42 10.99 9.41 7.88
N GLY A 43 10.20 9.08 8.91
CA GLY A 43 8.88 9.66 9.11
C GLY A 43 8.00 9.49 7.87
N HIS A 44 7.46 10.59 7.33
CA HIS A 44 6.64 10.57 6.11
C HIS A 44 7.45 10.34 4.82
N ALA A 45 8.76 10.62 4.81
CA ALA A 45 9.57 10.47 3.61
C ALA A 45 9.69 8.99 3.16
N ARG A 46 9.47 8.03 4.08
CA ARG A 46 9.41 6.60 3.78
C ARG A 46 8.31 6.22 2.77
N ASN A 47 7.31 7.07 2.56
CA ASN A 47 6.25 6.83 1.58
C ASN A 47 6.79 6.72 0.15
N VAL A 48 7.88 7.43 -0.17
CA VAL A 48 8.56 7.29 -1.48
C VAL A 48 9.15 5.89 -1.64
N LEU A 49 9.70 5.30 -0.57
CA LEU A 49 10.25 3.95 -0.61
C LEU A 49 9.17 2.91 -0.88
N ILE A 50 7.99 3.05 -0.26
CA ILE A 50 6.84 2.18 -0.53
C ILE A 50 6.51 2.23 -2.02
N VAL A 51 6.24 3.43 -2.54
CA VAL A 51 5.76 3.58 -3.92
C VAL A 51 6.81 3.11 -4.94
N ARG A 52 8.09 3.39 -4.71
CA ARG A 52 9.17 2.99 -5.62
C ARG A 52 9.40 1.49 -5.63
N SER A 53 9.24 0.84 -4.48
CA SER A 53 9.50 -0.60 -4.32
C SER A 53 8.32 -1.47 -4.75
N SER A 54 7.13 -0.89 -4.91
CA SER A 54 5.95 -1.63 -5.36
C SER A 54 5.84 -1.68 -6.89
N ASP A 55 5.36 -2.79 -7.44
CA ASP A 55 5.00 -2.90 -8.86
C ASP A 55 3.75 -2.08 -9.19
N LEU A 56 2.76 -2.11 -8.29
CA LEU A 56 1.52 -1.34 -8.33
C LEU A 56 1.06 -0.99 -6.92
N LEU A 57 0.05 -0.12 -6.81
CA LEU A 57 -0.52 0.29 -5.53
C LEU A 57 -2.02 0.00 -5.48
N VAL A 58 -2.49 -0.48 -4.34
CA VAL A 58 -3.93 -0.55 -4.00
C VAL A 58 -4.20 0.48 -2.92
N ALA A 59 -4.81 1.60 -3.32
CA ALA A 59 -5.19 2.68 -2.41
C ALA A 59 -6.57 2.41 -1.81
N ILE A 60 -6.63 2.22 -0.50
CA ILE A 60 -7.86 1.91 0.23
C ILE A 60 -8.14 2.99 1.28
N SER A 61 -9.38 3.48 1.34
CA SER A 61 -9.78 4.59 2.23
C SER A 61 -9.03 5.90 1.91
N GLY A 62 -9.21 6.92 2.75
CA GLY A 62 -8.67 8.26 2.51
C GLY A 62 -8.07 8.90 3.76
N SER A 63 -6.80 9.30 3.64
CA SER A 63 -6.15 10.31 4.48
C SER A 63 -5.09 11.05 3.64
N TYR A 64 -4.48 12.11 4.18
CA TYR A 64 -3.39 12.82 3.49
C TYR A 64 -2.16 11.94 3.25
N GLY A 65 -1.90 10.95 4.13
CA GLY A 65 -0.84 9.96 3.91
C GLY A 65 -1.08 9.15 2.64
N THR A 66 -2.30 8.62 2.48
CA THR A 66 -2.72 7.91 1.26
C THR A 66 -2.66 8.80 0.03
N LEU A 67 -3.10 10.06 0.12
CA LEU A 67 -3.03 11.01 -0.99
C LEU A 67 -1.57 11.23 -1.43
N SER A 68 -0.64 11.35 -0.49
CA SER A 68 0.79 11.52 -0.80
C SER A 68 1.35 10.33 -1.59
N GLU A 69 1.02 9.10 -1.18
CA GLU A 69 1.44 7.88 -1.87
C GLU A 69 0.83 7.79 -3.28
N ILE A 70 -0.46 8.14 -3.43
CA ILE A 70 -1.11 8.25 -4.74
C ILE A 70 -0.39 9.27 -5.63
N SER A 71 -0.11 10.48 -5.13
CA SER A 71 0.58 11.52 -5.90
C SER A 71 1.98 11.08 -6.35
N ILE A 72 2.74 10.43 -5.47
CA ILE A 72 4.06 9.89 -5.81
C ILE A 72 3.92 8.80 -6.88
N ALA A 73 2.93 7.91 -6.77
CA ALA A 73 2.71 6.82 -7.73
C ALA A 73 2.36 7.34 -9.13
N LEU A 74 1.48 8.34 -9.22
CA LEU A 74 1.13 9.00 -10.47
C LEU A 74 2.36 9.66 -11.11
N LYS A 75 3.20 10.34 -10.31
CA LYS A 75 4.44 10.95 -10.80
C LYS A 75 5.43 9.93 -11.37
N LEU A 76 5.41 8.70 -10.84
CA LEU A 76 6.29 7.61 -11.24
C LEU A 76 5.67 6.67 -12.27
N ALA A 77 4.49 7.00 -12.79
CA ALA A 77 3.71 6.17 -13.71
C ALA A 77 3.49 4.73 -13.20
N LYS A 78 3.33 4.56 -11.87
CA LYS A 78 2.97 3.27 -11.27
C LYS A 78 1.47 3.04 -11.40
N PRO A 79 1.00 1.83 -11.76
CA PRO A 79 -0.42 1.52 -11.77
C PRO A 79 -1.04 1.66 -10.37
N ILE A 80 -2.23 2.23 -10.31
CA ILE A 80 -2.97 2.43 -9.06
C ILE A 80 -4.38 1.88 -9.20
N ILE A 81 -4.76 1.03 -8.26
CA ILE A 81 -6.13 0.55 -8.07
C ILE A 81 -6.71 1.29 -6.86
N GLY A 82 -7.87 1.94 -7.05
CA GLY A 82 -8.53 2.70 -5.99
C GLY A 82 -9.77 1.99 -5.47
N LEU A 83 -9.81 1.67 -4.17
CA LEU A 83 -10.97 1.07 -3.49
C LEU A 83 -11.46 1.99 -2.36
N ARG A 84 -12.61 2.63 -2.57
CA ARG A 84 -13.19 3.59 -1.59
C ARG A 84 -12.16 4.63 -1.11
N THR A 85 -11.37 5.18 -2.04
CA THR A 85 -10.29 6.15 -1.78
C THR A 85 -10.62 7.53 -2.37
N TRP A 86 -9.63 8.42 -2.47
CA TRP A 86 -9.74 9.75 -3.08
C TRP A 86 -10.38 9.68 -4.48
N PRO A 87 -11.55 10.33 -4.70
CA PRO A 87 -12.29 10.20 -5.94
C PRO A 87 -11.78 11.15 -7.04
N HIS A 88 -12.18 10.87 -8.28
CA HIS A 88 -11.99 11.76 -9.44
C HIS A 88 -10.54 12.10 -9.81
N MET A 89 -9.56 11.26 -9.45
CA MET A 89 -8.17 11.41 -9.86
C MET A 89 -7.91 10.65 -11.16
N LYS A 90 -7.32 11.32 -12.15
CA LYS A 90 -6.89 10.69 -13.41
C LYS A 90 -5.74 9.72 -13.16
N GLY A 91 -5.70 8.61 -13.91
CA GLY A 91 -4.64 7.60 -13.80
C GLY A 91 -4.87 6.53 -12.72
N ILE A 92 -6.04 6.52 -12.07
CA ILE A 92 -6.43 5.49 -11.09
C ILE A 92 -7.53 4.60 -11.69
N ARG A 93 -7.37 3.28 -11.58
CA ARG A 93 -8.42 2.30 -11.87
C ARG A 93 -9.28 2.10 -10.63
N TYR A 94 -10.46 2.71 -10.62
CA TYR A 94 -11.39 2.57 -9.49
C TYR A 94 -12.16 1.26 -9.55
N VAL A 95 -12.27 0.59 -8.40
CA VAL A 95 -12.98 -0.67 -8.20
C VAL A 95 -13.93 -0.58 -7.01
N LYS A 96 -14.90 -1.49 -6.90
CA LYS A 96 -15.96 -1.42 -5.88
C LYS A 96 -15.74 -2.41 -4.73
N THR A 97 -15.15 -3.56 -5.01
CA THR A 97 -14.96 -4.64 -4.04
C THR A 97 -13.48 -4.99 -3.85
N ALA A 98 -13.18 -5.79 -2.82
CA ALA A 98 -11.82 -6.29 -2.62
C ALA A 98 -11.45 -7.31 -3.70
N GLU A 99 -12.42 -8.11 -4.13
CA GLU A 99 -12.33 -9.11 -5.19
C GLU A 99 -11.97 -8.43 -6.52
N ASP A 100 -12.67 -7.36 -6.90
CA ASP A 100 -12.36 -6.57 -8.09
C ASP A 100 -10.92 -6.01 -8.04
N ALA A 101 -10.45 -5.64 -6.84
CA ALA A 101 -9.10 -5.14 -6.65
C ALA A 101 -8.06 -6.25 -6.92
N VAL A 102 -8.28 -7.46 -6.39
CA VAL A 102 -7.39 -8.62 -6.60
C VAL A 102 -7.36 -9.04 -8.08
N ASP A 103 -8.51 -9.06 -8.74
CA ASP A 103 -8.60 -9.35 -10.18
C ASP A 103 -7.85 -8.30 -11.01
N ALA A 104 -8.01 -7.02 -10.64
CA ALA A 104 -7.28 -5.93 -11.28
C ALA A 104 -5.77 -6.05 -11.06
N VAL A 105 -5.30 -6.44 -9.88
CA VAL A 105 -3.88 -6.70 -9.59
C VAL A 105 -3.33 -7.78 -10.54
N SER A 106 -4.02 -8.91 -10.64
CA SER A 106 -3.62 -10.04 -11.48
C SER A 106 -3.52 -9.67 -12.97
N SER A 107 -4.37 -8.75 -13.44
CA SER A 107 -4.32 -8.26 -14.83
C SER A 107 -3.18 -7.26 -15.13
N LEU A 108 -2.55 -6.70 -14.08
CA LEU A 108 -1.56 -5.62 -14.20
C LEU A 108 -0.13 -6.06 -13.86
N ILE A 109 0.02 -7.15 -13.10
CA ILE A 109 1.32 -7.78 -12.83
C ILE A 109 1.66 -8.71 -14.00
N LYS A 110 2.89 -8.62 -14.50
CA LYS A 110 3.43 -9.49 -15.56
C LYS A 110 4.10 -10.72 -14.96
#